data_AF-G0L185-F1
#
_entry.id   AF-G0L185-F1
#
_cell.length_a   1.000
_cell.length_b   1.000
_cell.length_c   1.000
_cell.angle_alpha   90.00
_cell.angle_beta   90.00
_cell.angle_gamma   90.00
#
_symmetry.space_group_name_H-M   'P 1'
#
loop_
_entity.id
_entity.type
_entity.pdbx_description
1 polymer ?
#
loop_
_entity_poly.entity_id
_entity_poly.type
_entity_poly.pdbx_seq_one_letter_code
_entity_poly.pdbx_strand_id
1 'polypeptide(L)' 'MNDFSYKYTIISKNSGKTFFREIMDLSKIGVLLKDGFFEYIAIEAQMKRLGECKLENEDYICIVKLTRGKIVA' A
#
# COMPACT_ATOMS: atom_id res chain seq x y z
N MET A 1 -3.19 11.90 -19.25
CA MET A 1 -3.72 11.29 -18.01
C MET A 1 -2.55 10.72 -17.24
N ASN A 2 -2.35 11.15 -15.98
CA ASN A 2 -1.28 10.60 -15.14
C ASN A 2 -1.66 9.19 -14.70
N ASP A 3 -1.19 8.20 -15.46
CA ASP A 3 -1.36 6.78 -15.16
C ASP A 3 -0.32 6.37 -14.13
N PHE A 4 -0.63 6.67 -12.86
CA PHE A 4 0.18 6.27 -11.72
C PHE A 4 -0.55 5.16 -10.97
N SER A 5 0.17 4.09 -10.67
CA SER A 5 -0.31 2.97 -9.87
C SER A 5 0.39 3.00 -8.51
N TYR A 6 -0.27 2.45 -7.50
CA TYR A 6 0.31 2.31 -6.17
C TYR A 6 0.96 0.94 -6.01
N LYS A 7 2.10 0.90 -5.34
CA LYS A 7 2.73 -0.31 -4.81
C LYS A 7 2.72 -0.25 -3.30
N TYR A 8 2.27 -1.33 -2.68
CA TYR A 8 2.18 -1.48 -1.23
C TYR A 8 3.19 -2.53 -0.78
N THR A 9 3.87 -2.27 0.33
CA THR A 9 4.73 -3.24 1.00
C THR A 9 4.33 -3.30 2.46
N ILE A 10 3.99 -4.51 2.94
CA ILE A 10 3.49 -4.74 4.29
C ILE A 10 4.52 -5.56 5.05
N ILE A 11 4.93 -5.00 6.18
CA ILE A 11 5.95 -5.57 7.05
C ILE A 11 5.33 -5.74 8.43
N SER A 12 5.47 -6.93 9.01
CA SER A 12 5.15 -7.17 10.43
C SER A 12 6.10 -6.37 11.29
N LYS A 13 5.57 -5.54 12.19
CA LYS A 13 6.40 -4.84 13.18
C LYS A 13 6.88 -5.81 14.26
N ASN A 14 6.02 -6.75 14.65
CA ASN A 14 6.31 -7.74 15.68
C ASN A 14 7.45 -8.71 15.28
N SER A 15 7.50 -9.14 14.02
CA SER A 15 8.51 -10.10 13.56
C SER A 15 9.56 -9.53 12.60
N GLY A 16 9.40 -8.27 12.16
CA GLY A 16 10.25 -7.65 11.14
C GLY A 16 10.14 -8.29 9.75
N LYS A 17 9.24 -9.27 9.57
CA LYS A 17 9.08 -10.01 8.31
C LYS A 17 8.16 -9.26 7.35
N THR A 18 8.57 -9.20 6.09
CA THR A 18 7.73 -8.68 5.00
C THR A 18 6.69 -9.73 4.61
N PHE A 19 5.42 -9.45 4.85
CA PHE A 19 4.31 -10.30 4.40
C PHE A 19 4.03 -10.13 2.91
N PHE A 20 4.03 -8.89 2.45
CA PHE A 20 3.76 -8.54 1.07
C PHE A 20 4.75 -7.50 0.60
N ARG A 21 5.31 -7.69 -0.59
CA ARG A 21 6.28 -6.76 -1.17
C ARG A 21 5.78 -6.31 -2.54
N GLU A 22 5.72 -4.99 -2.72
CA GLU A 22 5.38 -4.34 -4.00
C GLU A 22 4.08 -4.87 -4.64
N ILE A 23 3.07 -5.20 -3.84
CA ILE A 23 1.76 -5.56 -4.37
C ILE A 23 1.09 -4.32 -4.93
N MET A 24 0.38 -4.44 -6.06
CA MET A 24 -0.37 -3.32 -6.66
C MET A 24 -1.85 -3.32 -6.27
N ASP A 25 -2.30 -4.38 -5.61
CA ASP A 25 -3.68 -4.62 -5.23
C ASP A 25 -3.73 -5.05 -3.78
N LEU A 26 -4.38 -4.24 -2.94
CA LEU A 26 -4.61 -4.52 -1.53
C LEU A 26 -5.60 -5.68 -1.32
N SER A 27 -6.35 -6.11 -2.33
CA SER A 27 -7.14 -7.36 -2.24
C SER A 27 -6.25 -8.58 -1.96
N LYS A 28 -4.96 -8.53 -2.33
CA LYS A 28 -3.99 -9.62 -2.08
C LYS A 28 -3.69 -9.84 -0.59
N ILE A 29 -3.95 -8.85 0.25
CA ILE A 29 -3.69 -8.96 1.70
C ILE A 29 -4.84 -9.68 2.42
N GLY A 30 -5.89 -10.01 1.68
CA GLY A 30 -6.96 -10.90 2.11
C GLY A 30 -7.68 -10.35 3.35
N VAL A 31 -7.67 -11.15 4.42
CA VAL A 31 -8.36 -10.79 5.68
C VAL A 31 -7.79 -9.52 6.31
N LEU A 32 -6.51 -9.20 6.06
CA LEU A 32 -5.89 -7.97 6.57
C LEU A 32 -6.55 -6.70 6.01
N LEU A 33 -7.17 -6.77 4.82
CA LEU A 33 -7.87 -5.61 4.25
C LEU A 33 -9.07 -5.17 5.09
N LYS A 34 -9.64 -6.08 5.90
CA LYS A 34 -10.75 -5.77 6.81
C LYS A 34 -10.31 -5.01 8.06
N ASP A 35 -9.01 -4.85 8.27
CA ASP A 35 -8.50 -4.00 9.33
C ASP A 35 -8.70 -2.53 8.94
N GLY A 36 -9.19 -1.70 9.88
CA GLY A 36 -9.46 -0.29 9.62
C GLY A 36 -8.24 0.49 9.13
N PHE A 37 -7.03 0.05 9.48
CA PHE A 37 -5.79 0.63 8.97
C PHE A 37 -5.63 0.43 7.46
N PHE A 38 -5.81 -0.80 6.98
CA PHE A 38 -5.67 -1.10 5.56
C PHE A 38 -6.85 -0.61 4.73
N GLU A 39 -8.06 -0.60 5.32
CA GLU A 39 -9.25 -0.02 4.69
C GLU A 39 -9.07 1.49 4.45
N TYR A 40 -8.57 2.24 5.44
CA TYR A 40 -8.25 3.66 5.29
C TYR A 40 -7.24 3.91 4.15
N ILE A 41 -6.17 3.12 4.08
CA ILE A 41 -5.16 3.22 3.02
C ILE A 41 -5.77 2.95 1.66
N ALA A 42 -6.65 1.94 1.55
CA ALA A 42 -7.33 1.60 0.32
C ALA A 42 -8.22 2.76 -0.17
N ILE A 43 -8.99 3.37 0.73
CA ILE A 43 -9.88 4.50 0.41
C ILE A 43 -9.06 5.70 -0.08
N GLU A 44 -8.05 6.12 0.68
CA GLU A 44 -7.23 7.28 0.32
C GLU A 44 -6.43 7.06 -0.98
N ALA A 45 -5.98 5.83 -1.23
CA ALA A 45 -5.33 5.48 -2.49
C ALA A 45 -6.32 5.45 -3.67
N GLN A 46 -7.55 4.97 -3.48
CA GLN A 46 -8.62 5.06 -4.48
C GLN A 46 -8.99 6.51 -4.80
N MET A 47 -9.02 7.38 -3.79
CA MET A 47 -9.23 8.82 -3.97
C MET A 47 -8.01 9.54 -4.57
N LYS A 48 -6.91 8.83 -4.84
CA LYS A 48 -5.62 9.37 -5.32
C LYS A 48 -5.07 10.50 -4.44
N ARG A 49 -5.43 10.47 -3.15
CA ARG A 49 -4.96 11.43 -2.12
C ARG A 49 -3.72 10.93 -1.41
N LEU A 50 -3.51 9.61 -1.43
CA LEU A 50 -2.32 9.01 -0.87
C LEU A 50 -1.10 9.30 -1.76
N GLY A 51 -0.06 9.90 -1.18
CA GLY A 51 1.24 10.09 -1.82
C GLY A 51 2.17 8.88 -1.58
N GLU A 52 3.47 9.06 -1.85
CA GLU A 52 4.48 8.14 -1.33
C GLU A 52 4.62 8.36 0.17
N CYS A 53 4.15 7.40 0.96
CA CYS A 53 4.17 7.52 2.42
C CYS A 53 4.45 6.17 3.07
N LYS A 54 4.99 6.23 4.27
CA LYS A 54 5.12 5.07 5.16
C LYS A 54 4.13 5.27 6.30
N LEU A 55 3.14 4.39 6.37
CA LEU A 55 2.17 4.33 7.44
C LEU A 55 2.52 3.15 8.34
N GLU A 56 2.37 3.32 9.64
CA GLU A 56 2.59 2.24 10.61
C GLU A 56 1.47 2.23 11.64
N ASN A 57 1.06 1.03 12.00
CA ASN A 57 0.15 0.75 13.10
C ASN A 57 0.91 -0.05 14.18
N GLU A 58 0.21 -0.48 15.24
CA GLU A 58 0.77 -1.30 16.32
C GLU A 58 1.41 -2.59 15.79
N ASP A 59 0.74 -3.28 14.85
CA ASP A 59 1.18 -4.59 14.34
C ASP A 59 1.94 -4.55 13.00
N TYR A 60 1.69 -3.56 12.15
CA TYR A 60 2.13 -3.55 10.75
C TYR A 60 2.70 -2.22 10.30
N ILE A 61 3.63 -2.28 9.35
CA ILE A 61 4.16 -1.15 8.61
C ILE A 61 3.72 -1.31 7.15
N CYS A 62 2.97 -0.35 6.62
CA CYS A 62 2.57 -0.28 5.23
C CYS A 62 3.33 0.85 4.52
N ILE A 63 4.17 0.49 3.57
CA ILE A 63 4.90 1.43 2.72
C ILE A 63 4.16 1.54 1.41
N VAL A 64 3.71 2.74 1.08
CA VAL A 64 3.04 3.06 -0.19
C VAL A 64 4.01 3.83 -1.09
N LYS A 65 4.20 3.31 -2.29
CA LYS A 65 5.04 3.92 -3.34
C LYS A 65 4.21 4.20 -4.57
N LEU A 66 4.46 5.33 -5.20
CA LEU A 66 3.88 5.69 -6.48
C LEU A 66 4.75 5.09 -7.59
N THR A 67 4.18 4.18 -8.35
CA THR A 67 4.80 3.68 -9.57
C THR A 67 4.27 4.50 -10.72
N ARG A 68 5.15 5.28 -11.35
CA ARG A 68 4.79 5.93 -12.61
C ARG A 68 4.73 4.86 -13.71
N GLY A 69 3.56 4.70 -14.35
CA GLY A 69 3.48 4.00 -15.62
C GLY A 69 4.47 4.67 -16.58
N LYS A 70 5.35 3.86 -17.17
CA LYS A 70 6.41 4.31 -18.06
C LYS A 70 5.80 5.26 -19.11
N ILE A 71 6.17 6.54 -19.08
CA ILE A 71 5.91 7.43 -20.21
C ILE A 71 6.75 6.85 -21.34
N VAL A 72 6.09 6.19 -22.29
CA VAL A 72 6.71 5.88 -23.57
C VAL A 72 6.82 7.24 -24.27
N ALA A 73 8.04 7.78 -24.28
CA ALA A 73 8.40 8.99 -25.00
C ALA A 73 8.39 8.73 -26.52
#